data_AF-A0A938X4C1-F1
#
_entry.id   AF-A0A938X4C1-F1
#
_cell.length_a   1.000
_cell.length_b   1.000
_cell.length_c   1.000
_cell.angle_alpha   90.00
_cell.angle_beta   90.00
_cell.angle_gamma   90.00
#
_symmetry.space_group_name_H-M   'P 1'
#
loop_
_entity.id
_entity.type
_entity.pdbx_description
1 polymer ?
#
loop_
_entity_poly.entity_id
_entity_poly.type
_entity_poly.pdbx_seq_one_letter_code
_entity_poly.pdbx_strand_id
1 'polypeptide(L)' 'MPERQILKLSDMYSVQDGQPKLELEATLLNISGSNNQKLKEACRTLGEYAIYTDKIRAYTEE' A
#
# COMPACT_ATOMS: atom_id res chain seq x y z
N MET A 1 6.29 -5.32 -3.47
CA MET A 1 5.54 -4.05 -3.35
C MET A 1 6.49 -2.98 -2.86
N PRO A 2 6.53 -1.78 -3.47
CA PRO A 2 7.39 -0.68 -3.02
C PRO A 2 6.98 -0.19 -1.62
N GLU A 3 7.90 0.44 -0.88
CA GLU A 3 7.60 0.98 0.45
C GLU A 3 6.54 2.10 0.40
N ARG A 4 6.58 2.91 -0.64
CA ARG A 4 5.62 3.99 -0.91
C ARG A 4 5.30 4.02 -2.39
N GLN A 5 4.04 4.24 -2.74
CA GLN A 5 3.59 4.42 -4.11
C GLN A 5 2.59 5.59 -4.19
N ILE A 6 2.64 6.35 -5.27
CA ILE A 6 1.59 7.31 -5.61
C ILE A 6 0.61 6.62 -6.54
N LEU A 7 -0.67 6.67 -6.19
CA LEU A 7 -1.78 6.19 -6.99
C LEU A 7 -2.48 7.39 -7.60
N LYS A 8 -2.82 7.33 -8.88
CA LYS A 8 -3.60 8.36 -9.56
C LYS A 8 -5.01 7.85 -9.80
N LEU A 9 -6.00 8.72 -9.62
CA LEU A 9 -7.38 8.37 -9.89
C LEU A 9 -7.60 8.09 -11.38
N SER A 10 -6.90 8.81 -12.26
CA SER A 10 -6.96 8.58 -13.71
C SER A 10 -6.51 7.18 -14.14
N ASP A 11 -5.58 6.54 -13.41
CA ASP A 11 -5.14 5.17 -13.67
C ASP A 11 -6.30 4.16 -13.51
N MET A 12 -7.36 4.53 -12.78
CA MET A 12 -8.54 3.68 -12.56
C MET A 12 -9.61 3.83 -13.65
N TYR A 13 -9.48 4.81 -14.55
CA TYR A 13 -10.49 5.06 -15.58
C TYR A 13 -10.32 4.12 -16.77
N SER A 14 -11.43 3.56 -17.26
CA SER A 14 -11.40 2.68 -18.45
C SER A 14 -11.03 3.43 -19.73
N VAL A 15 -11.30 4.73 -19.79
CA VAL A 15 -10.94 5.61 -20.91
C VAL A 15 -9.84 6.56 -20.46
N GLN A 16 -8.73 6.54 -21.18
CA GLN A 16 -7.55 7.33 -20.90
C GLN A 16 -7.60 8.60 -21.77
N ASP A 17 -8.30 9.63 -21.31
CA ASP A 17 -8.62 10.84 -22.09
C ASP A 17 -7.45 11.87 -22.15
N GLY A 18 -6.22 11.37 -22.23
CA GLY A 18 -5.01 12.19 -22.24
C GLY A 18 -4.75 12.88 -20.90
N GLN A 19 -4.70 14.22 -20.90
CA GLN A 19 -4.43 14.99 -19.67
C GLN A 19 -5.72 15.34 -18.92
N PRO A 20 -5.91 14.82 -17.70
CA PRO A 20 -7.05 15.20 -16.87
C PRO A 20 -6.93 16.67 -16.42
N LYS A 21 -8.06 17.37 -16.39
CA LYS A 21 -8.13 18.76 -15.88
C LYS A 21 -7.94 18.84 -14.35
N LEU A 22 -8.24 17.75 -13.65
CA LEU A 22 -8.04 17.58 -12.23
C LEU A 22 -7.54 16.15 -12.00
N GLU A 23 -6.37 16.01 -11.39
CA GLU A 23 -5.82 14.72 -10.99
C GLU A 23 -5.87 14.59 -9.48
N LEU A 24 -6.33 13.43 -8.99
CA LEU A 24 -6.29 13.10 -7.57
C LEU A 24 -5.22 12.06 -7.32
N GLU A 25 -4.26 12.40 -6.46
CA GLU A 25 -3.19 11.51 -6.07
C GLU A 25 -3.38 11.03 -4.62
N ALA A 26 -3.18 9.73 -4.41
CA ALA A 26 -3.13 9.13 -3.08
C ALA A 26 -1.75 8.52 -2.82
N THR A 27 -1.21 8.71 -1.61
CA THR A 27 0.00 8.01 -1.18
C THR A 27 -0.38 6.68 -0.54
N LEU A 28 -0.03 5.58 -1.19
CA LEU A 28 -0.09 4.24 -0.63
C LEU A 28 1.19 3.95 0.16
N LEU A 29 1.04 3.53 1.42
CA LEU A 29 2.15 3.10 2.28
C LEU A 29 2.08 1.59 2.49
N ASN A 30 3.16 0.90 2.14
CA ASN A 30 3.22 -0.54 2.29
C ASN A 30 3.65 -0.95 3.71
N ILE A 31 2.83 -1.74 4.41
CA ILE A 31 3.15 -2.23 5.75
C ILE A 31 3.67 -3.67 5.77
N SER A 32 3.75 -4.35 4.62
CA SER A 32 4.21 -5.75 4.52
C SER A 32 5.70 -5.91 4.81
N GLY A 33 6.10 -7.03 5.40
CA GLY A 33 7.50 -7.37 5.64
C GLY A 33 8.24 -6.31 6.44
N SER A 34 9.38 -5.82 5.94
CA SER A 34 10.20 -4.79 6.59
C SER A 34 9.81 -3.34 6.25
N ASN A 35 8.76 -3.12 5.46
CA ASN A 35 8.40 -1.77 4.98
C ASN A 35 7.71 -0.92 6.06
N ASN A 36 7.87 0.42 5.98
CA ASN A 36 7.27 1.42 6.86
C ASN A 36 7.37 1.07 8.35
N GLN A 37 8.54 0.60 8.78
CA GLN A 37 8.75 0.08 10.13
C GLN A 37 8.44 1.12 11.22
N LYS A 38 8.83 2.38 11.02
CA LYS A 38 8.49 3.49 11.94
C LYS A 38 6.98 3.67 12.14
N LEU A 39 6.19 3.47 11.09
CA LEU A 39 4.72 3.56 11.18
C LEU A 39 4.14 2.40 11.99
N LYS A 40 4.69 1.19 11.82
CA LYS A 40 4.30 0.01 12.60
C LYS A 40 4.71 0.12 14.07
N GLU A 41 5.85 0.72 14.34
CA GLU A 41 6.33 0.99 15.71
C GLU A 41 5.49 2.06 16.42
N ALA A 42 5.02 3.08 15.67
CA ALA A 42 4.16 4.13 16.22
C ALA A 42 2.73 3.64 16.55
N CYS A 43 2.26 2.57 15.90
CA CYS A 43 0.91 2.04 16.09
C CYS A 43 0.92 0.53 16.32
N ARG A 44 0.78 0.12 17.59
CA ARG A 44 0.83 -1.28 18.02
C ARG A 44 -0.14 -2.18 17.23
N THR A 45 -1.41 -1.81 17.13
CA THR A 45 -2.44 -2.61 16.43
C THR A 45 -2.09 -2.80 14.96
N LEU A 46 -1.55 -1.77 14.30
CA LEU A 46 -1.12 -1.85 12.91
C LEU A 46 0.10 -2.75 12.75
N GLY A 47 1.06 -2.66 13.67
CA GLY A 47 2.23 -3.54 13.69
C GLY A 47 1.87 -5.01 13.89
N GLU A 48 1.01 -5.32 14.86
CA GLU A 48 0.52 -6.67 15.12
C GLU A 48 -0.25 -7.23 13.91
N TYR A 49 -1.09 -6.42 13.27
CA TYR A 49 -1.78 -6.77 12.03
C TYR A 49 -0.80 -7.10 10.89
N ALA A 50 0.22 -6.25 10.67
CA ALA A 50 1.21 -6.49 9.63
C ALA A 50 1.92 -7.84 9.82
N ILE A 51 2.36 -8.14 11.05
CA ILE A 51 2.98 -9.43 11.40
C ILE A 51 2.03 -10.60 11.12
N TYR A 52 0.76 -10.48 11.51
CA TYR A 52 -0.23 -11.51 11.24
C TYR A 52 -0.40 -11.76 9.73
N THR A 53 -0.54 -10.70 8.92
CA THR A 53 -0.70 -10.85 7.47
C THR A 53 0.53 -11.46 6.80
N ASP A 54 1.73 -11.13 7.28
CA ASP A 54 2.97 -11.70 6.75
C ASP A 54 3.08 -13.20 7.06
N LYS A 55 2.64 -13.63 8.26
CA LYS A 55 2.54 -15.06 8.60
C LYS A 55 1.56 -15.79 7.68
N ILE A 56 0.35 -15.25 7.50
CA ILE A 56 -0.65 -15.88 6.63
C ILE A 56 -0.12 -16.06 5.20
N ARG A 57 0.54 -15.05 4.64
CA ARG A 57 1.16 -15.14 3.31
C ARG A 57 2.18 -16.27 3.24
N ALA A 58 3.07 -16.37 4.23
CA ALA A 58 4.07 -17.43 4.29
C ALA A 58 3.45 -18.83 4.33
N TYR A 59 2.30 -19.01 4.98
CA TYR A 59 1.58 -20.29 5.02
C TYR A 59 0.77 -20.59 3.76
N THR A 60 0.31 -19.58 3.02
CA THR A 60 -0.46 -19.76 1.76
C THR A 60 0.42 -19.89 0.52
N GLU A 61 1.72 -19.63 0.64
CA GLU A 61 2.72 -19.83 -0.41
C GLU A 61 3.33 -21.26 -0.38
N GLU A 62 2.96 -22.09 0.61
CA GLU A 62 3.10 -23.57 0.62
C GLU A 62 1.91 -24.26 -0.06
#